data_AF-A0A938N3Z4-F1
#
_entry.id   AF-A0A938N3Z4-F1
#
_cell.length_a   1.000
_cell.length_b   1.000
_cell.length_c   1.000
_cell.angle_alpha   90.00
_cell.angle_beta   90.00
_cell.angle_gamma   90.00
#
_symmetry.space_group_name_H-M   'P 1'
#
loop_
_entity.id
_entity.type
_entity.pdbx_description
1 polymer ?
#
loop_
_entity_poly.entity_id
_entity_poly.type
_entity_poly.pdbx_seq_one_letter_code
_entity_poly.pdbx_strand_id
1 'polypeptide(L)'
;MKRKGGWAGWVAGVLATAATLVGPQRASAQLGAGMDMSAMIAPISSRSLESYARILSLDGDQKEAAKALLEGYQAQHRAAVDAFQTEMKSLTPRAIQEEMQQSQDWMSYGRKVRDMGIKLREGVQGSERNFMEDLKVLLTEKQAEGFVRVERARRRENLLRFGFVAGQAVDLFSVAENAKVGARAEVVELLASYEVEVDRRLEAFERWQRDQEKQFDNVDPMNVDMGAVSKAMQDAFDRSREIRDVNQRFARQIAQALGEGDGERFTDEFKRRAHPRVYRPSHAAKSIRSAEGFADLGEQQRADLKVLRESFEREAAAANARWASVIEAEEDKRGANWMEEMMQQAMGGGGKGGDVADAKQAREDLDSRTMDRLLAILSKEQAERLPAKPEPKPSQLGPAADMFYLPDLDPENP
;
A
#
# COMPACT_ATOMS: atom_id res chain seq x y z
N MET A 1 -5.76 48.93 -6.90
CA MET A 1 -5.46 47.73 -7.71
C MET A 1 -5.20 46.54 -6.78
N LYS A 2 -6.17 45.63 -6.64
CA LYS A 2 -6.07 44.40 -5.84
C LYS A 2 -5.66 43.25 -6.76
N ARG A 3 -4.49 42.65 -6.54
CA ARG A 3 -4.07 41.41 -7.21
C ARG A 3 -4.82 40.24 -6.58
N LYS A 4 -5.66 39.57 -7.38
CA LYS A 4 -6.30 38.28 -7.05
C LYS A 4 -5.47 37.14 -7.64
N GLY A 5 -5.31 36.07 -6.86
CA GLY A 5 -5.32 34.69 -7.33
C GLY A 5 -4.02 34.12 -7.88
N GLY A 6 -3.29 33.39 -7.04
CA GLY A 6 -2.27 32.42 -7.45
C GLY A 6 -2.43 31.15 -6.59
N TRP A 7 -3.40 30.29 -6.94
CA TRP A 7 -3.65 29.04 -6.20
C TRP A 7 -4.24 27.90 -7.06
N ALA A 8 -4.42 28.09 -8.37
CA ALA A 8 -5.15 27.16 -9.25
C ALA A 8 -4.29 26.05 -9.92
N GLY A 9 -2.99 25.96 -9.63
CA GLY A 9 -2.07 25.04 -10.33
C GLY A 9 -1.73 23.71 -9.62
N TRP A 10 -2.33 23.38 -8.48
CA TRP A 10 -1.83 22.31 -7.60
C TRP A 10 -2.52 20.94 -7.72
N VAL A 11 -3.65 20.80 -8.41
CA VAL A 11 -4.51 19.61 -8.25
C VAL A 11 -4.53 18.63 -9.43
N ALA A 12 -4.09 19.01 -10.64
CA ALA A 12 -3.87 18.03 -11.72
C ALA A 12 -2.59 17.18 -11.51
N GLY A 13 -1.74 17.56 -10.56
CA GLY A 13 -0.44 16.95 -10.34
C GLY A 13 -0.34 16.01 -9.14
N VAL A 14 -1.44 15.61 -8.51
CA VAL A 14 -1.34 14.75 -7.30
C VAL A 14 -1.14 13.26 -7.64
N LEU A 15 -1.25 12.86 -8.91
CA LEU A 15 -0.75 11.56 -9.38
C LEU A 15 0.50 11.64 -10.29
N ALA A 16 1.03 12.84 -10.62
CA ALA A 16 2.21 12.95 -11.50
C ALA A 16 3.08 14.23 -11.37
N THR A 17 2.91 15.08 -10.36
CA THR A 17 3.62 16.39 -10.31
C THR A 17 3.80 16.92 -8.88
N ALA A 18 4.53 16.18 -8.04
CA ALA A 18 5.23 16.78 -6.92
C ALA A 18 6.62 17.21 -7.43
N ALA A 19 6.79 18.44 -7.91
CA ALA A 19 8.12 19.06 -8.08
C ALA A 19 8.02 20.57 -8.45
N THR A 20 8.56 21.40 -7.55
CA THR A 20 9.05 22.79 -7.74
C THR A 20 8.03 23.95 -7.78
N LEU A 21 8.13 24.87 -6.80
CA LEU A 21 8.94 26.11 -6.90
C LEU A 21 9.11 26.81 -5.53
N VAL A 22 10.25 27.49 -5.37
CA VAL A 22 10.91 27.90 -4.11
C VAL A 22 10.88 29.44 -3.94
N GLY A 23 10.62 29.92 -2.73
CA GLY A 23 11.26 31.12 -2.18
C GLY A 23 12.48 30.71 -1.35
N PRO A 24 13.57 31.50 -1.31
CA PRO A 24 14.94 30.98 -1.14
C PRO A 24 15.19 30.46 0.28
N GLN A 25 15.01 29.16 0.48
CA GLN A 25 15.64 28.42 1.57
C GLN A 25 16.19 27.09 1.02
N ARG A 26 17.47 26.85 1.29
CA ARG A 26 18.23 25.68 0.86
C ARG A 26 17.72 24.43 1.61
N ALA A 27 16.61 23.82 1.17
CA ALA A 27 16.12 22.55 1.73
C ALA A 27 15.15 21.75 0.82
N SER A 28 15.00 22.09 -0.47
CA SER A 28 13.89 21.56 -1.30
C SER A 28 14.36 20.84 -2.58
N ALA A 29 15.35 19.96 -2.48
CA ALA A 29 15.70 19.03 -3.56
C ALA A 29 15.16 17.60 -3.35
N GLN A 30 14.53 17.31 -2.21
CA GLN A 30 14.07 15.95 -1.88
C GLN A 30 12.56 15.74 -1.99
N LEU A 31 11.78 16.81 -2.21
CA LEU A 31 10.30 16.74 -2.19
C LEU A 31 9.67 16.57 -3.58
N GLY A 32 10.44 16.14 -4.59
CA GLY A 32 9.91 15.97 -5.94
C GLY A 32 10.53 14.92 -6.85
N ALA A 33 11.13 13.88 -6.28
CA ALA A 33 11.78 12.80 -7.05
C ALA A 33 11.70 11.44 -6.35
N GLY A 34 10.59 11.14 -5.66
CA GLY A 34 10.54 10.04 -4.70
C GLY A 34 9.30 9.16 -4.66
N MET A 35 8.32 9.34 -5.57
CA MET A 35 7.42 8.21 -5.84
C MET A 35 8.18 7.28 -6.76
N ASP A 36 8.67 6.18 -6.20
CA ASP A 36 9.24 5.09 -6.98
C ASP A 36 8.15 4.57 -7.94
N MET A 37 8.15 5.08 -9.16
CA MET A 37 7.23 4.68 -10.23
C MET A 37 7.29 3.17 -10.49
N SER A 38 8.38 2.50 -10.09
CA SER A 38 8.49 1.04 -10.20
C SER A 38 7.49 0.32 -9.29
N ALA A 39 7.12 0.90 -8.15
CA ALA A 39 6.09 0.34 -7.26
C ALA A 39 4.69 0.41 -7.89
N MET A 40 4.41 1.43 -8.71
CA MET A 40 3.14 1.59 -9.41
C MET A 40 3.03 0.70 -10.65
N ILE A 41 4.16 0.29 -11.23
CA ILE A 41 4.23 -0.51 -12.46
C ILE A 41 5.06 -1.77 -12.19
N ALA A 42 4.72 -2.51 -11.14
CA ALA A 42 5.49 -3.72 -10.83
C ALA A 42 5.10 -4.88 -11.79
N PRO A 43 6.09 -5.52 -12.43
CA PRO A 43 5.88 -6.58 -13.41
C PRO A 43 5.26 -7.83 -12.78
N ILE A 44 4.80 -8.75 -13.62
CA ILE A 44 4.54 -10.14 -13.19
C ILE A 44 5.84 -10.71 -12.59
N SER A 45 5.76 -11.19 -11.35
CA SER A 45 6.88 -11.76 -10.62
C SER A 45 6.96 -13.27 -10.82
N SER A 46 8.12 -13.88 -10.52
CA SER A 46 8.23 -15.35 -10.50
C SER A 46 7.26 -15.97 -9.49
N ARG A 47 7.00 -15.30 -8.35
CA ARG A 47 6.00 -15.73 -7.37
C ARG A 47 4.58 -15.72 -7.95
N SER A 48 4.24 -14.69 -8.72
CA SER A 48 2.97 -14.60 -9.44
C SER A 48 2.84 -15.74 -10.44
N LEU A 49 3.88 -16.01 -11.24
CA LEU A 49 3.88 -17.13 -12.18
C LEU A 49 3.70 -18.49 -11.47
N GLU A 50 4.35 -18.73 -10.33
CA GLU A 50 4.14 -19.96 -9.55
C GLU A 50 2.69 -20.08 -9.04
N SER A 51 2.07 -18.95 -8.69
CA SER A 51 0.63 -18.92 -8.37
C SER A 51 -0.22 -19.31 -9.59
N TYR A 52 0.08 -18.75 -10.77
CA TYR A 52 -0.64 -19.05 -12.01
C TYR A 52 -0.45 -20.51 -12.42
N ALA A 53 0.76 -21.04 -12.25
CA ALA A 53 1.07 -22.44 -12.50
C ALA A 53 0.27 -23.39 -11.61
N ARG A 54 0.03 -23.02 -10.34
CA ARG A 54 -0.87 -23.77 -9.43
C ARG A 54 -2.32 -23.68 -9.88
N ILE A 55 -2.82 -22.48 -10.21
CA ILE A 55 -4.20 -22.27 -10.68
C ILE A 55 -4.49 -23.09 -11.93
N LEU A 56 -3.57 -23.07 -12.90
CA LEU A 56 -3.69 -23.75 -14.18
C LEU A 56 -3.27 -25.21 -14.12
N SER A 57 -2.73 -25.68 -12.99
CA SER A 57 -2.16 -27.03 -12.86
C SER A 57 -1.17 -27.35 -14.00
N LEU A 58 -0.22 -26.43 -14.24
CA LEU A 58 0.82 -26.62 -15.27
C LEU A 58 1.72 -27.81 -14.92
N ASP A 59 2.05 -28.61 -15.93
CA ASP A 59 3.05 -29.68 -15.81
C ASP A 59 4.48 -29.13 -15.81
N GLY A 60 5.48 -30.03 -15.76
CA GLY A 60 6.89 -29.64 -15.72
C GLY A 60 7.33 -28.86 -16.96
N ASP A 61 6.97 -29.34 -18.15
CA ASP A 61 7.40 -28.75 -19.42
C ASP A 61 6.72 -27.38 -19.63
N GLN A 62 5.42 -27.29 -19.31
CA GLN A 62 4.66 -26.04 -19.35
C GLN A 62 5.21 -25.01 -18.38
N LYS A 63 5.65 -25.41 -17.17
CA LYS A 63 6.26 -24.50 -16.21
C LYS A 63 7.58 -23.93 -16.71
N GLU A 64 8.44 -24.76 -17.29
CA GLU A 64 9.71 -24.29 -17.84
C GLU A 64 9.49 -23.36 -19.05
N ALA A 65 8.55 -23.70 -19.93
CA ALA A 65 8.15 -22.81 -21.03
C ALA A 65 7.60 -21.46 -20.51
N ALA A 66 6.72 -21.49 -19.49
CA ALA A 66 6.16 -20.27 -18.92
C ALA A 66 7.21 -19.41 -18.20
N LYS A 67 8.23 -20.01 -17.59
CA LYS A 67 9.38 -19.28 -17.02
C LYS A 67 10.19 -18.57 -18.12
N ALA A 68 10.46 -19.25 -19.24
CA ALA A 68 11.15 -18.62 -20.37
C ALA A 68 10.35 -17.44 -20.95
N LEU A 69 9.02 -17.57 -21.06
CA LEU A 69 8.13 -16.46 -21.44
C LEU A 69 8.22 -15.30 -20.44
N LEU A 70 8.25 -15.61 -19.13
CA LEU A 70 8.36 -14.60 -18.08
C LEU A 70 9.67 -13.84 -18.15
N GLU A 71 10.79 -14.52 -18.40
CA GLU A 71 12.11 -13.88 -18.57
C GLU A 71 12.09 -12.90 -19.75
N GLY A 72 11.51 -13.29 -20.88
CA GLY A 72 11.33 -12.41 -22.04
C GLY A 72 10.47 -11.18 -21.72
N TYR A 73 9.33 -11.39 -21.06
CA TYR A 73 8.45 -10.31 -20.60
C TYR A 73 9.16 -9.35 -19.63
N GLN A 74 9.87 -9.88 -18.63
CA GLN A 74 10.58 -9.06 -17.63
C GLN A 74 11.70 -8.25 -18.27
N ALA A 75 12.39 -8.79 -19.28
CA ALA A 75 13.37 -8.05 -20.04
C ALA A 75 12.74 -6.88 -20.82
N GLN A 76 11.60 -7.11 -21.49
CA GLN A 76 10.86 -6.06 -22.20
C GLN A 76 10.34 -4.98 -21.23
N HIS A 77 9.77 -5.40 -20.10
CA HIS A 77 9.29 -4.50 -19.06
C HIS A 77 10.42 -3.62 -18.52
N ARG A 78 11.57 -4.22 -18.18
CA ARG A 78 12.74 -3.48 -17.69
C ARG A 78 13.24 -2.48 -18.73
N ALA A 79 13.34 -2.89 -19.99
CA ALA A 79 13.76 -2.00 -21.08
C ALA A 79 12.81 -0.78 -21.23
N ALA A 80 11.50 -0.99 -21.12
CA ALA A 80 10.51 0.10 -21.16
C ALA A 80 10.68 1.07 -19.98
N VAL A 81 10.84 0.55 -18.76
CA VAL A 81 11.06 1.37 -17.55
C VAL A 81 12.39 2.12 -17.63
N ASP A 82 13.48 1.48 -18.07
CA ASP A 82 14.79 2.10 -18.20
C ASP A 82 14.79 3.21 -19.27
N ALA A 83 14.09 3.00 -20.38
CA ALA A 83 13.91 4.01 -21.41
C ALA A 83 13.17 5.24 -20.84
N PHE A 84 12.06 5.01 -20.13
CA PHE A 84 11.31 6.09 -19.47
C PHE A 84 12.17 6.82 -18.43
N GLN A 85 12.89 6.10 -17.57
CA GLN A 85 13.77 6.73 -16.56
C GLN A 85 14.89 7.54 -17.20
N THR A 86 15.45 7.06 -18.32
CA THR A 86 16.48 7.77 -19.07
C THR A 86 15.93 9.05 -19.67
N GLU A 87 14.76 8.99 -20.29
CA GLU A 87 14.09 10.16 -20.87
C GLU A 87 13.69 11.17 -19.78
N MET A 88 13.15 10.70 -18.64
CA MET A 88 12.86 11.55 -17.48
C MET A 88 14.11 12.20 -16.87
N LYS A 89 15.23 11.48 -16.77
CA LYS A 89 16.50 12.05 -16.27
C LYS A 89 17.07 13.10 -17.23
N SER A 90 16.80 12.99 -18.53
CA SER A 90 17.19 14.01 -19.51
C SER A 90 16.46 15.33 -19.30
N LEU A 91 15.27 15.30 -18.66
CA LEU A 91 14.50 16.45 -18.25
C LEU A 91 14.99 17.04 -16.91
N THR A 92 16.28 17.37 -16.83
CA THR A 92 16.83 18.03 -15.63
C THR A 92 16.24 19.43 -15.45
N PRO A 93 16.21 19.99 -14.22
CA PRO A 93 15.79 21.38 -13.99
C PRO A 93 16.51 22.39 -14.89
N ARG A 94 17.76 22.10 -15.27
CA ARG A 94 18.54 22.94 -16.20
C ARG A 94 18.06 22.79 -17.65
N ALA A 95 17.82 21.58 -18.13
CA ALA A 95 17.26 21.34 -19.46
C ALA A 95 15.87 21.98 -19.58
N ILE A 96 15.05 21.84 -18.54
CA ILE A 96 13.76 22.51 -18.41
C ILE A 96 13.94 24.03 -18.46
N GLN A 97 14.85 24.60 -17.67
CA GLN A 97 15.10 26.04 -17.62
C GLN A 97 15.65 26.62 -18.95
N GLU A 98 16.47 25.85 -19.67
CA GLU A 98 16.97 26.23 -21.00
C GLU A 98 15.83 26.19 -22.04
N GLU A 99 14.97 25.16 -22.01
CA GLU A 99 13.78 25.04 -22.85
C GLU A 99 12.73 26.14 -22.52
N MET A 100 12.63 26.56 -21.25
CA MET A 100 11.83 27.72 -20.82
C MET A 100 12.32 29.03 -21.40
N GLN A 101 13.63 29.26 -21.35
CA GLN A 101 14.22 30.51 -21.84
C GLN A 101 14.00 30.67 -23.34
N GLN A 102 13.93 29.57 -24.08
CA GLN A 102 13.72 29.56 -25.52
C GLN A 102 12.25 29.55 -25.94
N SER A 103 11.38 28.81 -25.24
CA SER A 103 9.99 28.59 -25.67
C SER A 103 8.95 29.43 -24.93
N GLN A 104 9.24 29.88 -23.69
CA GLN A 104 8.26 30.40 -22.73
C GLN A 104 7.02 29.51 -22.52
N ASP A 105 7.03 28.24 -22.97
CA ASP A 105 5.87 27.37 -22.94
C ASP A 105 6.01 26.29 -21.85
N TRP A 106 5.54 26.62 -20.65
CA TRP A 106 5.45 25.68 -19.53
C TRP A 106 4.57 24.46 -19.82
N MET A 107 3.69 24.57 -20.81
CA MET A 107 2.79 23.50 -21.20
C MET A 107 3.47 22.43 -22.04
N SER A 108 4.55 22.77 -22.75
CA SER A 108 5.32 21.80 -23.57
C SER A 108 5.94 20.71 -22.71
N TYR A 109 6.48 21.08 -21.54
CA TYR A 109 7.04 20.16 -20.56
C TYR A 109 5.99 19.20 -19.99
N GLY A 110 4.86 19.74 -19.51
CA GLY A 110 3.77 18.93 -18.95
C GLY A 110 3.22 17.91 -19.95
N ARG A 111 3.04 18.33 -21.21
CA ARG A 111 2.65 17.41 -22.31
C ARG A 111 3.70 16.33 -22.55
N LYS A 112 4.98 16.67 -22.57
CA LYS A 112 6.07 15.69 -22.79
C LYS A 112 6.13 14.63 -21.69
N VAL A 113 6.05 15.05 -20.42
CA VAL A 113 5.98 14.12 -19.26
C VAL A 113 4.76 13.21 -19.34
N ARG A 114 3.59 13.78 -19.67
CA ARG A 114 2.36 13.00 -19.88
C ARG A 114 2.52 11.97 -21.00
N ASP A 115 3.01 12.40 -22.17
CA ASP A 115 3.15 11.53 -23.34
C ASP A 115 4.16 10.40 -23.09
N MET A 116 5.24 10.65 -22.35
CA MET A 116 6.14 9.60 -21.87
C MET A 116 5.43 8.62 -20.93
N GLY A 117 4.62 9.12 -20.00
CA GLY A 117 3.83 8.28 -19.09
C GLY A 117 2.82 7.39 -19.83
N ILE A 118 2.16 7.93 -20.86
CA ILE A 118 1.27 7.16 -21.76
C ILE A 118 2.07 6.06 -22.47
N LYS A 119 3.19 6.41 -23.10
CA LYS A 119 4.05 5.42 -23.80
C LYS A 119 4.54 4.30 -22.90
N LEU A 120 5.00 4.63 -21.68
CA LEU A 120 5.44 3.63 -20.70
C LEU A 120 4.29 2.68 -20.37
N ARG A 121 3.11 3.23 -20.07
CA ARG A 121 1.92 2.46 -19.72
C ARG A 121 1.48 1.55 -20.86
N GLU A 122 1.40 2.07 -22.08
CA GLU A 122 1.05 1.29 -23.27
C GLU A 122 2.06 0.17 -23.54
N GLY A 123 3.35 0.47 -23.40
CA GLY A 123 4.43 -0.50 -23.56
C GLY A 123 4.35 -1.64 -22.54
N VAL A 124 4.16 -1.32 -21.26
CA VAL A 124 4.02 -2.32 -20.19
C VAL A 124 2.73 -3.11 -20.29
N GLN A 125 1.59 -2.46 -20.59
CA GLN A 125 0.34 -3.18 -20.81
C GLN A 125 0.40 -4.06 -22.05
N GLY A 126 1.09 -3.62 -23.10
CA GLY A 126 1.32 -4.40 -24.31
C GLY A 126 2.14 -5.66 -24.04
N SER A 127 3.28 -5.54 -23.34
CA SER A 127 4.10 -6.70 -22.99
C SER A 127 3.39 -7.66 -22.06
N GLU A 128 2.60 -7.16 -21.10
CA GLU A 128 1.79 -8.00 -20.21
C GLU A 128 0.69 -8.75 -20.97
N ARG A 129 -0.01 -8.09 -21.90
CA ARG A 129 -1.00 -8.76 -22.77
C ARG A 129 -0.35 -9.88 -23.58
N ASN A 130 0.79 -9.60 -24.22
CA ASN A 130 1.51 -10.61 -25.01
C ASN A 130 1.92 -11.81 -24.14
N PHE A 131 2.49 -11.56 -22.96
CA PHE A 131 2.83 -12.63 -22.01
C PHE A 131 1.60 -13.49 -21.65
N MET A 132 0.46 -12.85 -21.36
CA MET A 132 -0.76 -13.57 -20.99
C MET A 132 -1.35 -14.35 -22.16
N GLU A 133 -1.26 -13.84 -23.38
CA GLU A 133 -1.66 -14.54 -24.61
C GLU A 133 -0.74 -15.74 -24.90
N ASP A 134 0.57 -15.55 -24.81
CA ASP A 134 1.56 -16.63 -24.98
C ASP A 134 1.39 -17.71 -23.91
N LEU A 135 1.11 -17.32 -22.65
CA LEU A 135 0.81 -18.26 -21.57
C LEU A 135 -0.45 -19.07 -21.87
N LYS A 136 -1.51 -18.46 -22.44
CA LYS A 136 -2.72 -19.19 -22.86
C LYS A 136 -2.41 -20.23 -23.93
N VAL A 137 -1.51 -19.95 -24.86
CA VAL A 137 -1.13 -20.86 -25.94
C VAL A 137 -0.46 -22.14 -25.43
N LEU A 138 0.21 -22.09 -24.27
CA LEU A 138 0.82 -23.27 -23.64
C LEU A 138 -0.20 -24.25 -23.05
N LEU A 139 -1.45 -23.85 -22.91
CA LEU A 139 -2.46 -24.58 -22.14
C LEU A 139 -3.19 -25.62 -22.99
N THR A 140 -3.52 -26.74 -22.35
CA THR A 140 -4.57 -27.64 -22.85
C THR A 140 -5.94 -26.97 -22.72
N GLU A 141 -6.95 -27.45 -23.47
CA GLU A 141 -8.32 -26.92 -23.40
C GLU A 141 -8.85 -26.88 -21.96
N LYS A 142 -8.63 -27.95 -21.19
CA LYS A 142 -9.04 -28.03 -19.78
C LYS A 142 -8.34 -27.01 -18.88
N GLN A 143 -7.05 -26.74 -19.11
CA GLN A 143 -6.31 -25.75 -18.34
C GLN A 143 -6.73 -24.33 -18.72
N ALA A 144 -7.06 -24.09 -19.99
CA ALA A 144 -7.53 -22.80 -20.49
C ALA A 144 -8.85 -22.36 -19.83
N GLU A 145 -9.74 -23.29 -19.44
CA GLU A 145 -10.93 -22.98 -18.63
C GLU A 145 -10.58 -22.31 -17.29
N GLY A 146 -9.43 -22.67 -16.70
CA GLY A 146 -8.92 -22.08 -15.47
C GLY A 146 -8.33 -20.68 -15.64
N PHE A 147 -8.11 -20.22 -16.87
CA PHE A 147 -7.40 -18.96 -17.13
C PHE A 147 -8.12 -17.73 -16.58
N VAL A 148 -9.45 -17.75 -16.54
CA VAL A 148 -10.22 -16.67 -15.91
C VAL A 148 -9.74 -16.42 -14.48
N ARG A 149 -9.36 -17.45 -13.72
CA ARG A 149 -8.84 -17.29 -12.36
C ARG A 149 -7.45 -16.65 -12.32
N VAL A 150 -6.63 -16.87 -13.36
CA VAL A 150 -5.35 -16.18 -13.52
C VAL A 150 -5.57 -14.68 -13.76
N GLU A 151 -6.53 -14.33 -14.61
CA GLU A 151 -6.88 -12.91 -14.86
C GLU A 151 -7.37 -12.23 -13.58
N ARG A 152 -8.20 -12.91 -12.78
CA ARG A 152 -8.63 -12.41 -11.45
C ARG A 152 -7.46 -12.27 -10.48
N ALA A 153 -6.57 -13.24 -10.42
CA ALA A 153 -5.38 -13.18 -9.58
C ALA A 153 -4.49 -11.98 -9.97
N ARG A 154 -4.25 -11.78 -11.27
CA ARG A 154 -3.49 -10.64 -11.78
C ARG A 154 -4.15 -9.31 -11.45
N ARG A 155 -5.48 -9.23 -11.59
CA ARG A 155 -6.24 -8.03 -11.23
C ARG A 155 -6.13 -7.70 -9.75
N ARG A 156 -6.23 -8.70 -8.86
CA ARG A 156 -5.96 -8.53 -7.41
C ARG A 156 -4.53 -8.05 -7.16
N GLU A 157 -3.55 -8.68 -7.79
CA GLU A 157 -2.14 -8.30 -7.67
C GLU A 157 -1.87 -6.86 -8.07
N ASN A 158 -2.61 -6.30 -9.03
CA ASN A 158 -2.42 -4.93 -9.49
C ASN A 158 -3.23 -3.92 -8.67
N LEU A 159 -4.50 -4.21 -8.40
CA LEU A 159 -5.44 -3.24 -7.85
C LEU A 159 -5.56 -3.29 -6.32
N LEU A 160 -5.03 -4.33 -5.66
CA LEU A 160 -4.93 -4.40 -4.20
C LEU A 160 -3.54 -3.98 -3.68
N ARG A 161 -2.67 -3.39 -4.51
CA ARG A 161 -1.36 -2.87 -4.06
C ARG A 161 -1.47 -1.61 -3.21
N PHE A 162 -2.49 -0.82 -3.52
CA PHE A 162 -2.74 0.48 -2.92
C PHE A 162 -4.21 0.54 -2.50
N GLY A 163 -4.49 1.28 -1.44
CA GLY A 163 -5.84 1.49 -0.95
C GLY A 163 -6.06 2.94 -0.55
N PHE A 164 -7.26 3.44 -0.80
CA PHE A 164 -7.71 4.73 -0.31
C PHE A 164 -8.26 4.63 1.12
N VAL A 165 -8.67 3.44 1.54
CA VAL A 165 -9.17 3.16 2.89
C VAL A 165 -8.48 1.93 3.49
N ALA A 166 -8.36 1.89 4.81
CA ALA A 166 -7.78 0.75 5.51
C ALA A 166 -8.53 -0.54 5.18
N GLY A 167 -7.82 -1.63 4.96
CA GLY A 167 -8.42 -2.94 4.61
C GLY A 167 -8.84 -3.13 3.15
N GLN A 168 -8.84 -2.09 2.30
CA GLN A 168 -9.08 -2.26 0.86
C GLN A 168 -7.98 -3.10 0.20
N ALA A 169 -6.71 -2.79 0.47
CA ALA A 169 -5.54 -3.42 -0.14
C ALA A 169 -5.23 -4.84 0.38
N VAL A 170 -6.18 -5.48 1.09
CA VAL A 170 -5.96 -6.80 1.69
C VAL A 170 -6.41 -7.89 0.72
N ASP A 171 -5.46 -8.71 0.27
CA ASP A 171 -5.73 -9.95 -0.47
C ASP A 171 -5.89 -11.13 0.50
N LEU A 172 -7.11 -11.70 0.58
CA LEU A 172 -7.40 -12.82 1.47
C LEU A 172 -6.68 -14.13 1.09
N PHE A 173 -6.25 -14.29 -0.16
CA PHE A 173 -5.42 -15.45 -0.54
C PHE A 173 -4.06 -15.37 0.15
N SER A 174 -3.42 -14.21 0.10
CA SER A 174 -2.16 -13.95 0.80
C SER A 174 -2.30 -14.07 2.33
N VAL A 175 -3.43 -13.62 2.90
CA VAL A 175 -3.72 -13.79 4.34
C VAL A 175 -3.82 -15.27 4.71
N ALA A 176 -4.57 -16.06 3.92
CA ALA A 176 -4.77 -17.49 4.16
C ALA A 176 -3.47 -18.30 3.96
N GLU A 177 -2.63 -17.91 2.99
CA GLU A 177 -1.30 -18.51 2.76
C GLU A 177 -0.38 -18.27 3.97
N ASN A 178 -0.29 -17.02 4.44
CA ASN A 178 0.53 -16.65 5.60
C ASN A 178 0.06 -17.29 6.91
N ALA A 179 -1.27 -17.37 7.10
CA ALA A 179 -1.87 -18.07 8.22
C ALA A 179 -1.77 -19.60 8.09
N LYS A 180 -1.26 -20.14 6.97
CA LYS A 180 -1.12 -21.58 6.70
C LYS A 180 -2.45 -22.34 6.76
N VAL A 181 -3.52 -21.72 6.29
CA VAL A 181 -4.90 -22.26 6.29
C VAL A 181 -5.53 -22.34 4.90
N GLY A 182 -4.90 -21.77 3.87
CA GLY A 182 -5.47 -21.67 2.51
C GLY A 182 -5.76 -23.01 1.80
N ALA A 183 -5.20 -24.13 2.27
CA ALA A 183 -5.46 -25.46 1.71
C ALA A 183 -6.63 -26.21 2.38
N ARG A 184 -7.24 -25.65 3.43
CA ARG A 184 -8.39 -26.25 4.12
C ARG A 184 -9.64 -26.15 3.26
N ALA A 185 -10.43 -27.22 3.19
CA ALA A 185 -11.60 -27.32 2.30
C ALA A 185 -12.60 -26.17 2.55
N GLU A 186 -12.90 -25.89 3.82
CA GLU A 186 -13.81 -24.82 4.24
C GLU A 186 -13.29 -23.41 3.87
N VAL A 187 -11.98 -23.22 3.77
CA VAL A 187 -11.36 -21.95 3.35
C VAL A 187 -11.36 -21.83 1.83
N VAL A 188 -11.11 -22.93 1.11
CA VAL A 188 -11.06 -22.94 -0.36
C VAL A 188 -12.38 -22.48 -0.97
N GLU A 189 -13.52 -22.96 -0.46
CA GLU A 189 -14.84 -22.57 -0.96
C GLU A 189 -15.14 -21.08 -0.70
N LEU A 190 -14.78 -20.59 0.49
CA LEU A 190 -14.93 -19.17 0.84
C LEU A 190 -14.01 -18.27 0.00
N LEU A 191 -12.76 -18.70 -0.26
CA LEU A 191 -11.83 -17.98 -1.12
C LEU A 191 -12.28 -17.96 -2.59
N ALA A 192 -12.91 -19.03 -3.08
CA ALA A 192 -13.49 -19.05 -4.43
C ALA A 192 -14.66 -18.05 -4.56
N SER A 193 -15.51 -17.99 -3.54
CA SER A 193 -16.63 -17.04 -3.48
C SER A 193 -16.13 -15.59 -3.36
N TYR A 194 -15.14 -15.37 -2.49
CA TYR A 194 -14.43 -14.10 -2.34
C TYR A 194 -13.82 -13.64 -3.66
N GLU A 195 -13.11 -14.52 -4.36
CA GLU A 195 -12.45 -14.24 -5.64
C GLU A 195 -13.44 -13.68 -6.66
N VAL A 196 -14.62 -14.29 -6.80
CA VAL A 196 -15.64 -13.80 -7.75
C VAL A 196 -16.17 -12.43 -7.34
N GLU A 197 -16.42 -12.22 -6.04
CA GLU A 197 -17.07 -10.99 -5.59
C GLU A 197 -16.11 -9.79 -5.55
N VAL A 198 -14.90 -9.98 -5.04
CA VAL A 198 -13.87 -8.92 -5.05
C VAL A 198 -13.50 -8.55 -6.48
N ASP A 199 -13.42 -9.54 -7.37
CA ASP A 199 -13.09 -9.32 -8.78
C ASP A 199 -14.11 -8.42 -9.48
N ARG A 200 -15.41 -8.64 -9.24
CA ARG A 200 -16.46 -7.77 -9.77
C ARG A 200 -16.28 -6.31 -9.34
N ARG A 201 -15.83 -6.06 -8.11
CA ARG A 201 -15.56 -4.70 -7.59
C ARG A 201 -14.30 -4.12 -8.19
N LEU A 202 -13.24 -4.92 -8.29
CA LEU A 202 -11.97 -4.52 -8.89
C LEU A 202 -12.12 -4.20 -10.38
N GLU A 203 -12.90 -4.97 -11.12
CA GLU A 203 -13.23 -4.66 -12.52
C GLU A 203 -14.00 -3.35 -12.66
N ALA A 204 -14.96 -3.10 -11.76
CA ALA A 204 -15.71 -1.85 -11.76
C ALA A 204 -14.80 -0.66 -11.42
N PHE A 205 -13.87 -0.85 -10.48
CA PHE A 205 -12.84 0.12 -10.13
C PHE A 205 -11.90 0.40 -11.31
N GLU A 206 -11.39 -0.65 -11.97
CA GLU A 206 -10.50 -0.53 -13.12
C GLU A 206 -11.15 0.20 -14.30
N ARG A 207 -12.40 -0.15 -14.63
CA ARG A 207 -13.16 0.55 -15.69
C ARG A 207 -13.33 2.03 -15.36
N TRP A 208 -13.73 2.33 -14.13
CA TRP A 208 -13.85 3.71 -13.67
C TRP A 208 -12.52 4.45 -13.75
N GLN A 209 -11.41 3.84 -13.31
CA GLN A 209 -10.08 4.45 -13.40
C GLN A 209 -9.70 4.77 -14.84
N ARG A 210 -9.91 3.84 -15.78
CA ARG A 210 -9.65 4.08 -17.21
C ARG A 210 -10.51 5.20 -17.78
N ASP A 211 -11.77 5.31 -17.36
CA ASP A 211 -12.66 6.38 -17.79
C ASP A 211 -12.24 7.74 -17.22
N GLN A 212 -11.79 7.78 -15.96
CA GLN A 212 -11.20 8.98 -15.37
C GLN A 212 -9.92 9.39 -16.09
N GLU A 213 -9.01 8.46 -16.36
CA GLU A 213 -7.76 8.73 -17.09
C GLU A 213 -8.04 9.40 -18.45
N LYS A 214 -8.97 8.85 -19.24
CA LYS A 214 -9.37 9.46 -20.52
C LYS A 214 -9.97 10.86 -20.37
N GLN A 215 -10.73 11.11 -19.30
CA GLN A 215 -11.26 12.44 -19.01
C GLN A 215 -10.14 13.43 -18.70
N PHE A 216 -9.09 12.98 -18.01
CA PHE A 216 -7.94 13.82 -17.63
C PHE A 216 -6.85 13.93 -18.70
N ASP A 217 -6.80 13.05 -19.71
CA ASP A 217 -5.79 13.07 -20.78
C ASP A 217 -5.72 14.42 -21.52
N ASN A 218 -6.85 15.13 -21.62
CA ASN A 218 -6.97 16.41 -22.32
C ASN A 218 -7.18 17.62 -21.38
N VAL A 219 -7.08 17.43 -20.06
CA VAL A 219 -7.25 18.53 -19.10
C VAL A 219 -6.00 19.40 -19.09
N ASP A 220 -6.18 20.71 -19.23
CA ASP A 220 -5.14 21.70 -19.03
C ASP A 220 -4.73 21.71 -17.53
N PRO A 221 -3.47 21.38 -17.18
CA PRO A 221 -2.99 21.36 -15.80
C PRO A 221 -3.13 22.72 -15.06
N MET A 222 -3.30 23.83 -15.78
CA MET A 222 -3.51 25.16 -15.21
C MET A 222 -4.98 25.51 -14.99
N ASN A 223 -5.91 24.73 -15.56
CA ASN A 223 -7.36 24.95 -15.51
C ASN A 223 -8.09 23.69 -15.01
N VAL A 224 -7.52 23.06 -13.99
CA VAL A 224 -8.09 21.86 -13.37
C VAL A 224 -9.40 22.22 -12.69
N ASP A 225 -10.47 21.55 -13.10
CA ASP A 225 -11.73 21.64 -12.39
C ASP A 225 -11.60 20.91 -11.04
N MET A 226 -11.38 21.70 -10.00
CA MET A 226 -11.28 21.24 -8.61
C MET A 226 -12.53 20.49 -8.15
N GLY A 227 -13.71 20.85 -8.66
CA GLY A 227 -14.96 20.16 -8.37
C GLY A 227 -15.00 18.77 -9.00
N ALA A 228 -14.54 18.65 -10.25
CA ALA A 228 -14.40 17.36 -10.93
C ALA A 228 -13.40 16.45 -10.22
N VAL A 229 -12.25 16.98 -9.80
CA VAL A 229 -11.26 16.20 -9.03
C VAL A 229 -11.80 15.79 -7.67
N SER A 230 -12.49 16.68 -6.95
CA SER A 230 -13.11 16.34 -5.68
C SER A 230 -14.14 15.21 -5.84
N LYS A 231 -14.96 15.26 -6.89
CA LYS A 231 -15.93 14.20 -7.19
C LYS A 231 -15.25 12.88 -7.54
N ALA A 232 -14.23 12.90 -8.39
CA ALA A 232 -13.47 11.71 -8.75
C ALA A 232 -12.83 11.07 -7.51
N MET A 233 -12.28 11.87 -6.59
CA MET A 233 -11.72 11.38 -5.35
C MET A 233 -12.79 10.76 -4.43
N GLN A 234 -13.95 11.40 -4.31
CA GLN A 234 -15.08 10.86 -3.55
C GLN A 234 -15.54 9.50 -4.13
N ASP A 235 -15.71 9.42 -5.44
CA ASP A 235 -16.05 8.17 -6.13
C ASP A 235 -14.98 7.08 -5.88
N ALA A 236 -13.69 7.46 -5.82
CA ALA A 236 -12.60 6.56 -5.48
C ALA A 236 -12.75 5.99 -4.06
N PHE A 237 -13.01 6.85 -3.07
CA PHE A 237 -13.26 6.44 -1.68
C PHE A 237 -14.48 5.52 -1.57
N ASP A 238 -15.59 5.86 -2.23
CA ASP A 238 -16.82 5.07 -2.18
C ASP A 238 -16.60 3.65 -2.73
N ARG A 239 -15.97 3.52 -3.90
CA ARG A 239 -15.63 2.21 -4.48
C ARG A 239 -14.60 1.44 -3.65
N SER A 240 -13.68 2.16 -3.02
CA SER A 240 -12.67 1.58 -2.12
C SER A 240 -13.29 0.98 -0.87
N ARG A 241 -14.32 1.63 -0.30
CA ARG A 241 -15.11 1.06 0.80
C ARG A 241 -15.85 -0.20 0.37
N GLU A 242 -16.42 -0.24 -0.84
CA GLU A 242 -17.06 -1.48 -1.33
C GLU A 242 -16.09 -2.67 -1.37
N ILE A 243 -14.84 -2.45 -1.79
CA ILE A 243 -13.79 -3.48 -1.81
C ILE A 243 -13.41 -3.88 -0.38
N ARG A 244 -13.17 -2.91 0.51
CA ARG A 244 -12.90 -3.14 1.94
C ARG A 244 -13.99 -3.98 2.60
N ASP A 245 -15.26 -3.66 2.35
CA ASP A 245 -16.38 -4.33 2.98
C ASP A 245 -16.49 -5.79 2.53
N VAL A 246 -16.20 -6.08 1.25
CA VAL A 246 -16.07 -7.46 0.74
C VAL A 246 -14.93 -8.18 1.46
N ASN A 247 -13.75 -7.57 1.54
CA ASN A 247 -12.59 -8.16 2.23
C ASN A 247 -12.90 -8.46 3.71
N GLN A 248 -13.46 -7.50 4.44
CA GLN A 248 -13.78 -7.67 5.86
C GLN A 248 -14.86 -8.73 6.09
N ARG A 249 -15.90 -8.78 5.24
CA ARG A 249 -16.97 -9.78 5.37
C ARG A 249 -16.44 -11.20 5.17
N PHE A 250 -15.68 -11.44 4.10
CA PHE A 250 -15.09 -12.75 3.85
C PHE A 250 -14.02 -13.10 4.89
N ALA A 251 -13.24 -12.13 5.37
CA ALA A 251 -12.29 -12.37 6.45
C ALA A 251 -12.99 -12.90 7.72
N ARG A 252 -14.13 -12.30 8.11
CA ARG A 252 -14.93 -12.78 9.24
C ARG A 252 -15.48 -14.19 9.02
N GLN A 253 -16.00 -14.48 7.82
CA GLN A 253 -16.52 -15.81 7.48
C GLN A 253 -15.42 -16.88 7.52
N ILE A 254 -14.25 -16.58 6.97
CA ILE A 254 -13.09 -17.50 6.99
C ILE A 254 -12.63 -17.73 8.43
N ALA A 255 -12.47 -16.66 9.22
CA ALA A 255 -12.08 -16.79 10.63
C ALA A 255 -13.08 -17.64 11.44
N GLN A 256 -14.39 -17.45 11.21
CA GLN A 256 -15.43 -18.24 11.86
C GLN A 256 -15.39 -19.72 11.44
N ALA A 257 -15.18 -20.00 10.15
CA ALA A 257 -15.08 -21.37 9.65
C ALA A 257 -13.86 -22.13 10.20
N LEU A 258 -12.76 -21.42 10.49
CA LEU A 258 -11.54 -21.99 11.04
C LEU A 258 -11.62 -22.37 12.53
N GLY A 259 -12.57 -21.80 13.28
CA GLY A 259 -12.73 -22.02 14.71
C GLY A 259 -11.64 -21.38 15.59
N GLU A 260 -11.59 -21.78 16.85
CA GLU A 260 -10.63 -21.24 17.84
C GLU A 260 -9.17 -21.57 17.45
N GLY A 261 -8.25 -20.65 17.75
CA GLY A 261 -6.83 -20.76 17.41
C GLY A 261 -6.52 -20.37 15.96
N ASP A 262 -6.98 -21.15 14.98
CA ASP A 262 -6.71 -20.86 13.56
C ASP A 262 -7.44 -19.61 13.06
N GLY A 263 -8.68 -19.41 13.50
CA GLY A 263 -9.45 -18.21 13.21
C GLY A 263 -8.83 -16.94 13.82
N GLU A 264 -8.25 -17.04 15.01
CA GLU A 264 -7.54 -15.93 15.66
C GLU A 264 -6.26 -15.58 14.90
N ARG A 265 -5.43 -16.57 14.55
CA ARG A 265 -4.23 -16.38 13.75
C ARG A 265 -4.53 -15.74 12.38
N PHE A 266 -5.59 -16.19 11.72
CA PHE A 266 -6.04 -15.60 10.46
C PHE A 266 -6.50 -14.16 10.66
N THR A 267 -7.28 -13.89 11.72
CA THR A 267 -7.77 -12.55 12.06
C THR A 267 -6.62 -11.59 12.34
N ASP A 268 -5.58 -12.04 13.03
CA ASP A 268 -4.41 -11.22 13.32
C ASP A 268 -3.59 -10.90 12.08
N GLU A 269 -3.45 -11.85 11.16
CA GLU A 269 -2.82 -11.61 9.86
C GLU A 269 -3.62 -10.60 9.03
N PHE A 270 -4.94 -10.73 9.01
CA PHE A 270 -5.82 -9.77 8.36
C PHE A 270 -5.65 -8.36 8.95
N LYS A 271 -5.72 -8.22 10.28
CA LYS A 271 -5.56 -6.93 10.98
C LYS A 271 -4.20 -6.28 10.70
N ARG A 272 -3.12 -7.07 10.72
CA ARG A 272 -1.76 -6.59 10.40
C ARG A 272 -1.64 -6.03 8.98
N ARG A 273 -2.38 -6.59 8.02
CA ARG A 273 -2.40 -6.09 6.64
C ARG A 273 -3.37 -4.93 6.45
N ALA A 274 -4.54 -4.97 7.09
CA ALA A 274 -5.55 -3.94 7.00
C ALA A 274 -5.11 -2.62 7.66
N HIS A 275 -4.38 -2.73 8.78
CA HIS A 275 -3.92 -1.60 9.59
C HIS A 275 -2.45 -1.77 10.01
N PRO A 276 -1.49 -1.73 9.07
CA PRO A 276 -0.09 -2.03 9.37
C PRO A 276 0.49 -1.18 10.49
N ARG A 277 0.16 0.12 10.52
CA ARG A 277 0.66 1.06 11.53
C ARG A 277 0.15 0.79 12.94
N VAL A 278 -1.05 0.22 13.06
CA VAL A 278 -1.70 -0.07 14.34
C VAL A 278 -1.18 -1.38 14.92
N TYR A 279 -1.07 -2.41 14.08
CA TYR A 279 -0.74 -3.78 14.52
C TYR A 279 0.73 -4.16 14.33
N ARG A 280 1.58 -3.26 13.82
CA ARG A 280 3.03 -3.48 13.80
C ARG A 280 3.54 -3.70 15.23
N PRO A 281 4.44 -4.69 15.46
CA PRO A 281 5.02 -4.88 16.78
C PRO A 281 5.74 -3.62 17.27
N SER A 282 5.32 -3.11 18.43
CA SER A 282 5.94 -1.94 19.05
C SER A 282 7.32 -2.25 19.61
N HIS A 283 8.07 -1.20 19.94
CA HIS A 283 9.36 -1.34 20.62
C HIS A 283 9.22 -2.06 21.98
N ALA A 284 8.14 -1.80 22.72
CA ALA A 284 7.85 -2.52 23.97
C ALA A 284 7.64 -4.02 23.73
N ALA A 285 6.83 -4.38 22.74
CA ALA A 285 6.60 -5.78 22.37
C ALA A 285 7.89 -6.50 21.97
N LYS A 286 8.74 -5.83 21.17
CA LYS A 286 10.04 -6.36 20.73
C LYS A 286 11.00 -6.52 21.92
N SER A 287 11.01 -5.56 22.84
CA SER A 287 11.88 -5.56 24.01
C SER A 287 11.50 -6.65 25.01
N ILE A 288 10.21 -6.86 25.27
CA ILE A 288 9.73 -7.98 26.11
C ILE A 288 10.20 -9.33 25.53
N ARG A 289 9.94 -9.58 24.23
CA ARG A 289 10.37 -10.83 23.57
C ARG A 289 11.88 -11.03 23.60
N SER A 290 12.65 -9.94 23.42
CA SER A 290 14.10 -9.98 23.52
C SER A 290 14.55 -10.35 24.94
N ALA A 291 13.93 -9.76 25.96
CA ALA A 291 14.23 -10.02 27.36
C ALA A 291 13.93 -11.47 27.75
N GLU A 292 12.79 -12.03 27.31
CA GLU A 292 12.42 -13.44 27.58
C GLU A 292 13.48 -14.44 27.07
N GLY A 293 14.25 -14.06 26.03
CA GLY A 293 15.35 -14.86 25.48
C GLY A 293 16.66 -14.79 26.28
N PHE A 294 16.76 -13.99 27.33
CA PHE A 294 17.97 -13.89 28.13
C PHE A 294 18.21 -15.18 28.95
N ALA A 295 19.43 -15.72 28.82
CA ALA A 295 19.83 -16.96 29.50
C ALA A 295 20.01 -16.76 31.01
N ASP A 296 20.37 -15.55 31.43
CA ASP A 296 20.72 -15.19 32.80
C ASP A 296 19.54 -14.64 33.63
N LEU A 297 18.29 -14.81 33.18
CA LEU A 297 17.12 -14.44 33.98
C LEU A 297 16.94 -15.40 35.17
N GLY A 298 16.77 -14.82 36.36
CA GLY A 298 16.29 -15.55 37.54
C GLY A 298 14.85 -16.01 37.41
N GLU A 299 14.42 -16.98 38.23
CA GLU A 299 13.07 -17.55 38.19
C GLU A 299 11.98 -16.49 38.36
N GLN A 300 12.17 -15.56 39.31
CA GLN A 300 11.24 -14.46 39.54
C GLN A 300 11.14 -13.52 38.33
N GLN A 301 12.27 -13.17 37.71
CA GLN A 301 12.27 -12.31 36.51
C GLN A 301 11.53 -12.98 35.35
N ARG A 302 11.69 -14.29 35.16
CA ARG A 302 10.95 -15.05 34.13
C ARG A 302 9.45 -15.03 34.39
N ALA A 303 9.04 -15.22 35.65
CA ALA A 303 7.64 -15.15 36.03
C ALA A 303 7.05 -13.74 35.79
N ASP A 304 7.76 -12.70 36.21
CA ASP A 304 7.33 -11.31 36.06
C ASP A 304 7.29 -10.87 34.59
N LEU A 305 8.25 -11.30 33.76
CA LEU A 305 8.24 -11.05 32.31
C LEU A 305 7.03 -11.69 31.63
N LYS A 306 6.69 -12.93 32.01
CA LYS A 306 5.51 -13.62 31.48
C LYS A 306 4.22 -12.85 31.81
N VAL A 307 4.06 -12.42 33.06
CA VAL A 307 2.91 -11.62 33.51
C VAL A 307 2.86 -10.27 32.78
N LEU A 308 4.01 -9.60 32.63
CA LEU A 308 4.10 -8.35 31.89
C LEU A 308 3.69 -8.53 30.43
N ARG A 309 4.17 -9.59 29.77
CA ARG A 309 3.81 -9.93 28.38
C ARG A 309 2.31 -10.15 28.24
N GLU A 310 1.71 -11.01 29.07
CA GLU A 310 0.29 -11.34 29.00
C GLU A 310 -0.61 -10.12 29.27
N SER A 311 -0.22 -9.24 30.22
CA SER A 311 -0.95 -7.99 30.45
C SER A 311 -0.83 -7.04 29.28
N PHE A 312 0.38 -6.84 28.78
CA PHE A 312 0.65 -5.95 27.66
C PHE A 312 -0.07 -6.40 26.39
N GLU A 313 -0.03 -7.70 26.05
CA GLU A 313 -0.73 -8.24 24.87
C GLU A 313 -2.24 -7.97 24.93
N ARG A 314 -2.87 -8.19 26.09
CA ARG A 314 -4.30 -7.92 26.30
C ARG A 314 -4.64 -6.43 26.20
N GLU A 315 -3.86 -5.57 26.86
CA GLU A 315 -4.06 -4.12 26.83
C GLU A 315 -3.81 -3.54 25.43
N ALA A 316 -2.77 -4.03 24.74
CA ALA A 316 -2.43 -3.62 23.39
C ALA A 316 -3.48 -4.08 22.39
N ALA A 317 -4.04 -5.28 22.54
CA ALA A 317 -5.14 -5.75 21.69
C ALA A 317 -6.36 -4.81 21.76
N ALA A 318 -6.75 -4.39 22.96
CA ALA A 318 -7.85 -3.44 23.16
C ALA A 318 -7.53 -2.04 22.61
N ALA A 319 -6.33 -1.52 22.88
CA ALA A 319 -5.90 -0.21 22.39
C ALA A 319 -5.81 -0.17 20.85
N ASN A 320 -5.24 -1.22 20.24
CA ASN A 320 -5.13 -1.36 18.79
C ASN A 320 -6.50 -1.48 18.14
N ALA A 321 -7.42 -2.27 18.69
CA ALA A 321 -8.78 -2.39 18.17
C ALA A 321 -9.51 -1.04 18.18
N ARG A 322 -9.36 -0.26 19.26
CA ARG A 322 -9.91 1.10 19.34
C ARG A 322 -9.28 2.01 18.30
N TRP A 323 -7.96 2.00 18.16
CA TRP A 323 -7.26 2.84 17.20
C TRP A 323 -7.66 2.53 15.76
N ALA A 324 -7.69 1.26 15.37
CA ALA A 324 -8.15 0.82 14.05
C ALA A 324 -9.61 1.24 13.78
N SER A 325 -10.52 1.06 14.76
CA SER A 325 -11.92 1.45 14.61
C SER A 325 -12.12 2.96 14.42
N VAL A 326 -11.33 3.78 15.12
CA VAL A 326 -11.40 5.24 14.98
C VAL A 326 -10.86 5.69 13.63
N ILE A 327 -9.80 5.05 13.12
CA ILE A 327 -9.30 5.27 11.76
C ILE A 327 -10.42 5.01 10.74
N GLU A 328 -11.06 3.84 10.80
CA GLU A 328 -12.14 3.48 9.86
C GLU A 328 -13.32 4.46 9.94
N ALA A 329 -13.70 4.89 11.14
CA ALA A 329 -14.77 5.85 11.34
C ALA A 329 -14.45 7.24 10.76
N GLU A 330 -13.19 7.68 10.79
CA GLU A 330 -12.77 8.93 10.15
C GLU A 330 -12.72 8.79 8.62
N GLU A 331 -12.23 7.67 8.09
CA GLU A 331 -12.23 7.38 6.64
C GLU A 331 -13.64 7.38 6.04
N ASP A 332 -14.61 6.87 6.79
CA ASP A 332 -16.01 6.84 6.38
C ASP A 332 -16.61 8.26 6.28
N LYS A 333 -16.10 9.22 7.06
CA LYS A 333 -16.50 10.65 6.98
C LYS A 333 -15.72 11.42 5.92
N ARG A 334 -14.47 11.02 5.65
CA ARG A 334 -13.48 11.76 4.84
C ARG A 334 -13.90 12.03 3.39
N GLY A 335 -14.75 11.18 2.81
CA GLY A 335 -15.08 11.20 1.37
C GLY A 335 -15.49 12.57 0.82
N ALA A 336 -16.37 13.29 1.51
CA ALA A 336 -16.86 14.60 1.05
C ALA A 336 -15.94 15.77 1.45
N ASN A 337 -15.13 15.60 2.50
CA ASN A 337 -14.36 16.69 3.13
C ASN A 337 -12.85 16.59 2.89
N TRP A 338 -12.41 15.63 2.07
CA TRP A 338 -11.01 15.39 1.72
C TRP A 338 -10.24 16.67 1.36
N MET A 339 -10.82 17.52 0.50
CA MET A 339 -10.20 18.76 0.05
C MET A 339 -10.03 19.79 1.18
N GLU A 340 -10.99 19.85 2.10
CA GLU A 340 -10.93 20.72 3.26
C GLU A 340 -9.84 20.26 4.23
N GLU A 341 -9.77 18.96 4.50
CA GLU A 341 -8.71 18.38 5.34
C GLU A 341 -7.31 18.59 4.78
N MET A 342 -7.14 18.37 3.47
CA MET A 342 -5.85 18.57 2.81
C MET A 342 -5.42 20.05 2.90
N MET A 343 -6.36 21.00 2.76
CA MET A 343 -6.10 22.42 2.96
C MET A 343 -5.75 22.77 4.40
N GLN A 344 -6.47 22.23 5.38
CA GLN A 344 -6.17 22.44 6.80
C GLN A 344 -4.79 21.90 7.16
N GLN A 345 -4.42 20.73 6.64
CA GLN A 345 -3.10 20.14 6.84
C GLN A 345 -1.98 20.96 6.17
N ALA A 346 -2.21 21.45 4.95
CA ALA A 346 -1.24 22.27 4.22
C ALA A 346 -1.01 23.65 4.85
N MET A 347 -2.03 24.23 5.51
CA MET A 347 -1.93 25.52 6.21
C MET A 347 -1.35 25.40 7.62
N GLY A 348 -0.76 24.25 7.99
CA GLY A 348 -0.20 24.00 9.31
C GLY A 348 -1.25 23.88 10.42
N GLY A 349 -2.54 23.79 10.05
CA GLY A 349 -3.66 23.51 10.95
C GLY A 349 -3.86 22.03 11.21
N GLY A 350 -2.91 21.18 10.82
CA GLY A 350 -2.95 19.73 11.07
C GLY A 350 -3.16 19.45 12.55
N GLY A 351 -4.35 18.93 12.86
CA GLY A 351 -4.94 18.87 14.20
C GLY A 351 -4.01 18.35 15.28
N LYS A 352 -3.59 19.25 16.17
CA LYS A 352 -3.36 18.88 17.56
C LYS A 352 -4.73 18.62 18.20
N GLY A 353 -5.17 17.37 18.14
CA GLY A 353 -6.45 16.92 18.69
C GLY A 353 -7.35 16.27 17.65
N GLY A 354 -7.97 15.16 18.05
CA GLY A 354 -8.86 14.34 17.22
C GLY A 354 -8.80 12.89 17.69
N ASP A 355 -9.89 12.14 17.51
CA ASP A 355 -10.05 10.81 18.09
C ASP A 355 -8.91 9.85 17.68
N VAL A 356 -8.39 9.97 16.43
CA VAL A 356 -7.26 9.16 15.95
C VAL A 356 -5.98 9.48 16.70
N ALA A 357 -5.70 10.77 16.96
CA ALA A 357 -4.53 11.20 17.69
C ALA A 357 -4.58 10.74 19.15
N ASP A 358 -5.76 10.82 19.77
CA ASP A 358 -5.98 10.36 21.15
C ASP A 358 -5.82 8.83 21.26
N ALA A 359 -6.36 8.07 20.31
CA ALA A 359 -6.21 6.63 20.28
C ALA A 359 -4.75 6.19 20.07
N LYS A 360 -4.01 6.90 19.20
CA LYS A 360 -2.57 6.71 19.01
C LYS A 360 -1.78 7.02 20.29
N GLN A 361 -2.05 8.16 20.92
CA GLN A 361 -1.37 8.55 22.16
C GLN A 361 -1.61 7.52 23.27
N ALA A 362 -2.84 7.04 23.44
CA ALA A 362 -3.15 6.00 24.42
C ALA A 362 -2.34 4.72 24.19
N ARG A 363 -2.07 4.36 22.92
CA ARG A 363 -1.23 3.22 22.57
C ARG A 363 0.25 3.45 22.89
N GLU A 364 0.76 4.65 22.62
CA GLU A 364 2.13 5.06 22.95
C GLU A 364 2.37 5.15 24.46
N ASP A 365 1.39 5.61 25.23
CA ASP A 365 1.43 5.65 26.69
C ASP A 365 1.43 4.25 27.31
N LEU A 366 0.71 3.30 26.69
CA LEU A 366 0.79 1.89 27.08
C LEU A 366 2.20 1.33 26.83
N ASP A 367 2.80 1.60 25.66
CA ASP A 367 4.17 1.16 25.35
C ASP A 367 5.17 1.73 26.36
N SER A 368 5.07 3.02 26.67
CA SER A 368 5.99 3.71 27.58
C SER A 368 5.91 3.13 29.00
N ARG A 369 4.71 2.99 29.56
CA ARG A 369 4.51 2.37 30.89
C ARG A 369 4.96 0.91 30.93
N THR A 370 4.83 0.19 29.83
CA THR A 370 5.29 -1.20 29.71
C THR A 370 6.82 -1.28 29.70
N MET A 371 7.48 -0.36 28.99
CA MET A 371 8.95 -0.26 29.02
C MET A 371 9.48 0.07 30.40
N ASP A 372 8.84 0.99 31.13
CA ASP A 372 9.24 1.32 32.50
C ASP A 372 9.15 0.10 33.43
N ARG A 373 8.07 -0.70 33.30
CA ARG A 373 7.90 -1.95 34.04
C ARG A 373 8.93 -3.01 33.64
N LEU A 374 9.23 -3.13 32.35
CA LEU A 374 10.26 -4.05 31.86
C LEU A 374 11.63 -3.71 32.47
N LEU A 375 12.02 -2.43 32.46
CA LEU A 375 13.28 -1.97 33.02
C LEU A 375 13.37 -2.16 34.54
N ALA A 376 12.23 -2.15 35.24
CA ALA A 376 12.18 -2.44 36.68
C ALA A 376 12.36 -3.94 37.00
N ILE A 377 12.05 -4.84 36.07
CA ILE A 377 12.24 -6.30 36.24
C ILE A 377 13.69 -6.71 35.96
N LEU A 378 14.34 -6.03 35.00
CA LEU A 378 15.67 -6.37 34.52
C LEU A 378 16.78 -5.74 35.37
N SER A 379 17.94 -6.40 35.43
CA SER A 379 19.16 -5.74 35.91
C SER A 379 19.64 -4.69 34.92
N LYS A 380 20.58 -3.83 35.33
CA LYS A 380 21.18 -2.83 34.44
C LYS A 380 21.86 -3.49 33.22
N GLU A 381 22.62 -4.55 33.45
CA GLU A 381 23.34 -5.31 32.42
C GLU A 381 22.38 -6.05 31.47
N GLN A 382 21.22 -6.46 31.95
CA GLN A 382 20.14 -7.01 31.13
C GLN A 382 19.47 -5.90 30.30
N ALA A 383 19.16 -4.76 30.91
CA ALA A 383 18.53 -3.63 30.24
C ALA A 383 19.39 -3.07 29.09
N GLU A 384 20.72 -3.01 29.25
CA GLU A 384 21.66 -2.56 28.22
C GLU A 384 21.68 -3.48 26.98
N ARG A 385 21.21 -4.73 27.09
CA ARG A 385 21.09 -5.69 25.96
C ARG A 385 19.76 -5.60 25.21
N LEU A 386 18.82 -4.77 25.67
CA LEU A 386 17.55 -4.61 24.97
C LEU A 386 17.75 -3.96 23.59
N PRO A 387 16.84 -4.22 22.62
CA PRO A 387 16.88 -3.57 21.33
C PRO A 387 16.84 -2.04 21.49
N ALA A 388 17.71 -1.33 20.76
CA ALA A 388 17.70 0.12 20.77
C ALA A 388 16.34 0.66 20.30
N LYS A 389 15.87 1.75 20.92
CA LYS A 389 14.68 2.43 20.42
C LYS A 389 15.01 2.97 19.03
N PRO A 390 14.25 2.60 17.99
CA PRO A 390 14.50 3.13 16.65
C PRO A 390 14.38 4.65 16.69
N GLU A 391 15.40 5.33 16.16
CA GLU A 391 15.33 6.78 16.01
C GLU A 391 14.15 7.14 15.10
N PRO A 392 13.38 8.20 15.42
CA PRO A 392 12.33 8.68 14.54
C PRO A 392 12.97 9.18 13.26
N LYS A 393 13.02 8.32 12.24
CA LYS A 393 13.39 8.75 10.89
C LYS A 393 12.23 9.60 10.37
N PRO A 394 12.46 10.84 9.90
CA PRO A 394 11.41 11.58 9.20
C PRO A 394 10.94 10.73 8.02
N SER A 395 9.62 10.52 7.92
CA SER A 395 9.02 9.81 6.77
C SER A 395 9.56 10.41 5.49
N GLN A 396 10.29 9.62 4.69
CA GLN A 396 10.80 10.08 3.39
C GLN A 396 9.67 10.41 2.42
N LEU A 397 8.48 9.84 2.66
CA LEU A 397 7.25 10.05 1.90
C LEU A 397 6.39 11.21 2.41
N GLY A 398 6.79 11.87 3.51
CA GLY A 398 6.04 12.99 4.10
C GLY A 398 4.59 12.62 4.49
N PRO A 399 3.67 13.61 4.52
CA PRO A 399 2.25 13.42 4.82
C PRO A 399 1.51 12.51 3.82
N ALA A 400 2.08 12.25 2.63
CA ALA A 400 1.45 11.42 1.61
C ALA A 400 1.46 9.92 1.98
N ALA A 401 2.42 9.45 2.78
CA ALA A 401 2.38 8.09 3.31
C ALA A 401 1.17 7.83 4.21
N ASP A 402 0.70 8.88 4.91
CA ASP A 402 -0.47 8.79 5.79
C ASP A 402 -1.80 8.77 5.00
N MET A 403 -1.75 9.17 3.74
CA MET A 403 -2.91 9.33 2.86
C MET A 403 -3.21 8.08 2.03
N PHE A 404 -2.20 7.30 1.63
CA PHE A 404 -2.35 6.22 0.65
C PHE A 404 -2.22 4.80 1.21
N TYR A 405 -2.27 4.63 2.54
CA TYR A 405 -2.10 3.33 3.22
C TYR A 405 -1.06 2.43 2.56
N LEU A 406 0.08 3.04 2.21
CA LEU A 406 1.19 2.30 1.66
C LEU A 406 1.64 1.35 2.77
N PRO A 407 1.65 0.03 2.56
CA PRO A 407 2.39 -0.83 3.46
C PRO A 407 3.80 -0.29 3.42
N ASP A 408 4.32 0.19 4.56
CA ASP A 408 5.74 0.48 4.67
C ASP A 408 6.43 -0.82 4.27
N LEU A 409 7.05 -0.83 3.09
CA LEU A 409 7.89 -1.92 2.61
C LEU A 409 9.07 -1.95 3.57
N ASP A 410 8.90 -2.64 4.70
CA ASP A 410 9.99 -2.91 5.61
C ASP A 410 10.95 -3.85 4.87
N PRO A 411 12.13 -3.38 4.44
CA PRO A 411 13.04 -4.22 3.67
C PRO A 411 13.53 -5.44 4.47
N GLU A 412 13.33 -5.46 5.79
CA GLU A 412 13.68 -6.58 6.67
C GLU A 412 12.56 -7.61 6.82
N ASN A 413 11.34 -7.35 6.32
CA ASN A 413 10.25 -8.33 6.33
C ASN A 413 9.33 -8.14 5.10
N PRO A 414 9.76 -8.62 3.92
CA PRO A 414 9.07 -8.41 2.64
C PRO A 414 7.69 -9.08 2.52
#